data_AF-A0A134BNB6-F1
#
_entry.id   AF-A0A134BNB6-F1
#
_cell.length_a   1.000
_cell.length_b   1.000
_cell.length_c   1.000
_cell.angle_alpha   90.00
_cell.angle_beta   90.00
_cell.angle_gamma   90.00
#
_symmetry.space_group_name_H-M   'P 1'
#
loop_
_entity.id
_entity.type
_entity.pdbx_description
1 polymer ?
#
loop_
_entity_poly.entity_id
_entity_poly.type
_entity_poly.pdbx_seq_one_letter_code
_entity_poly.pdbx_strand_id
1 'polypeptide(L)' 'MLGAYVKGGYAEAKELVNHHRMPFAEVRITNEDNELLCVFTSSGYRKDVDIEF' A
#
# COMPACT_ATOMS: atom_id res chain seq x y z
N MET A 1 6.84 -2.53 9.78
CA MET A 1 5.59 -2.44 9.00
C MET A 1 4.58 -1.73 9.88
N LEU A 2 4.27 -0.47 9.59
CA LEU A 2 3.11 0.18 10.22
C LEU A 2 1.88 -0.33 9.45
N GLY A 3 1.00 -1.08 10.11
CA GLY A 3 -0.31 -1.43 9.55
C GLY A 3 -1.31 -0.34 9.90
N ALA A 4 -2.03 0.18 8.91
CA ALA A 4 -3.21 1.00 9.15
C ALA A 4 -4.44 0.09 9.06
N TYR A 5 -5.26 0.06 10.11
CA TYR A 5 -6.57 -0.60 10.08
C TYR A 5 -7.65 0.46 9.98
N VAL A 6 -8.43 0.42 8.91
CA VAL A 6 -9.60 1.28 8.69
C VAL A 6 -10.77 0.38 8.34
N LYS A 7 -11.87 0.52 9.09
CA LYS A 7 -13.12 -0.22 8.87
C LYS A 7 -14.04 0.63 7.99
N GLY A 8 -14.45 0.11 6.84
CA GLY A 8 -15.40 0.80 5.94
C GLY A 8 -14.81 2.00 5.19
N GLY A 9 -13.61 1.85 4.62
CA GLY A 9 -12.96 2.90 3.82
C GLY A 9 -12.46 2.38 2.48
N TYR A 10 -12.12 3.30 1.58
CA TYR A 10 -11.49 3.02 0.29
C TYR A 10 -9.97 3.19 0.40
N ALA A 11 -9.24 2.30 -0.29
CA ALA A 11 -7.78 2.35 -0.34
C ALA A 11 -7.33 2.47 -1.79
N GLU A 12 -6.54 3.50 -2.07
CA GLU A 12 -5.92 3.72 -3.38
C GLU A 12 -4.40 3.63 -3.25
N ALA A 13 -3.77 2.87 -4.13
CA ALA A 13 -2.31 2.74 -4.17
C ALA A 13 -1.77 3.30 -5.48
N LYS A 14 -0.76 4.17 -5.38
CA LYS A 14 -0.03 4.73 -6.52
C LYS A 14 1.43 4.29 -6.44
N GLU A 15 1.88 3.54 -7.44
CA GLU A 15 3.31 3.20 -7.55
C GLU A 15 4.15 4.47 -7.65
N LEU A 16 5.17 4.57 -6.79
CA LEU A 16 6.14 5.66 -6.79
C LEU A 16 7.42 5.24 -7.50
N VAL A 17 7.89 4.01 -7.22
CA VAL A 17 9.13 3.46 -7.77
C VAL A 17 8.92 2.00 -8.08
N ASN A 18 9.15 1.62 -9.33
CA ASN A 18 9.13 0.23 -9.78
C ASN A 18 10.54 -0.36 -9.85
N HIS A 19 11.19 -0.53 -8.70
CA HIS A 19 12.51 -1.16 -8.66
C HIS A 19 12.37 -2.68 -8.63
N HIS A 20 13.15 -3.40 -9.46
CA HIS A 20 13.04 -4.84 -9.65
C HIS A 20 13.01 -5.67 -8.35
N ARG A 21 13.74 -5.28 -7.29
CA ARG A 21 13.68 -5.94 -5.97
C ARG A 21 12.83 -5.27 -4.90
N MET A 22 12.72 -3.94 -4.93
CA MET A 22 12.10 -3.16 -3.84
C MET A 22 11.17 -2.08 -4.41
N PRO A 23 9.94 -2.46 -4.83
CA PRO A 23 8.95 -1.49 -5.24
C PRO A 23 8.41 -0.68 -4.06
N PHE A 24 7.99 0.55 -4.35
CA PHE A 24 7.35 1.45 -3.40
C PHE A 24 6.05 1.99 -3.97
N ALA A 25 5.04 2.13 -3.11
CA ALA A 25 3.77 2.77 -3.44
C ALA A 25 3.35 3.74 -2.33
N GLU A 26 2.72 4.84 -2.70
CA GLU A 26 1.95 5.67 -1.78
C GLU A 26 0.55 5.06 -1.68
N VAL A 27 0.05 4.88 -0.46
CA VAL A 27 -1.31 4.41 -0.20
C VAL A 27 -2.07 5.54 0.47
N ARG A 28 -3.26 5.83 -0.05
CA ARG A 28 -4.20 6.81 0.49
C ARG A 28 -5.45 6.08 0.95
N ILE A 29 -5.91 6.39 2.15
CA ILE A 29 -7.14 5.83 2.70
C ILE A 29 -8.16 6.95 2.88
N THR A 30 -9.35 6.77 2.32
CA THR A 30 -10.49 7.68 2.48
C THR A 30 -11.68 6.98 3.14
N ASN A 31 -12.53 7.72 3.85
CA ASN A 31 -13.82 7.21 4.32
C ASN A 31 -14.89 7.30 3.20
N GLU A 32 -16.12 6.86 3.51
CA GLU A 32 -17.25 6.88 2.57
C GLU A 32 -17.64 8.30 2.13
N ASP A 33 -17.33 9.31 2.94
CA ASP A 33 -17.55 10.73 2.66
C ASP A 33 -16.40 11.37 1.85
N ASN A 34 -15.46 10.58 1.35
CA ASN A 34 -14.23 10.99 0.64
C ASN A 34 -13.25 11.83 1.47
N GLU A 35 -13.33 11.80 2.80
CA GLU A 35 -12.36 12.45 3.67
C GLU A 35 -11.08 11.61 3.75
N LEU A 36 -9.92 12.26 3.58
CA LEU A 36 -8.62 11.61 3.68
C LEU A 36 -8.28 11.30 5.15
N LEU A 37 -8.18 10.02 5.48
CA LEU A 37 -7.87 9.56 6.84
C LEU A 37 -6.38 9.40 7.07
N CYS A 38 -5.66 8.81 6.11
CA CYS A 38 -4.21 8.66 6.21
C CYS A 38 -3.53 8.51 4.85
N VAL A 39 -2.23 8.81 4.85
CA VAL A 39 -1.30 8.53 3.76
C VAL A 39 -0.09 7.82 4.34
N PHE A 40 0.33 6.74 3.71
CA PHE A 40 1.56 6.05 4.10
C PHE A 40 2.27 5.47 2.88
N THR A 41 3.57 5.26 3.02
CA THR A 41 4.38 4.58 2.01
C THR A 41 4.42 3.09 2.31
N SER A 42 4.01 2.29 1.35
CA SER A 42 4.19 0.85 1.34
C SER A 42 5.45 0.50 0.56
N SER A 43 6.21 -0.47 1.08
CA SER A 43 7.35 -1.07 0.38
C SER A 43 7.19 -2.58 0.32
N GLY A 44 7.57 -3.17 -0.80
CA GLY A 44 7.58 -4.61 -1.01
C GLY A 44 8.99 -5.13 -1.24
N TYR A 45 9.21 -6.42 -1.00
CA TYR A 45 10.40 -7.13 -1.46
C TYR A 45 9.98 -8.23 -2.44
N ARG A 46 10.40 -8.12 -3.70
CA ARG A 46 10.17 -9.16 -4.70
C ARG A 46 11.20 -10.26 -4.50
N LYS A 47 10.74 -11.48 -4.30
CA LYS A 47 11.59 -12.67 -4.31
C LYS A 47 11.50 -13.29 -5.70
N ASP A 48 12.63 -13.73 -6.24
CA ASP A 48 12.70 -14.47 -7.52
C ASP A 48 12.29 -15.95 -7.35
N VAL A 49 11.51 -16.25 -6.31
CA VAL A 49 10.99 -17.58 -6.00
C VAL A 49 9.51 -17.48 -5.75
N ASP A 50 8.76 -18.47 -6.21
CA ASP A 50 7.33 -18.57 -5.94
C ASP A 50 7.10 -18.71 -4.44
N ILE A 51 6.05 -18.05 -3.94
CA ILE A 51 5.61 -18.23 -2.57
C ILE A 51 4.73 -19.47 -2.56
N GLU A 52 5.22 -20.56 -1.97
CA GLU A 52 4.41 -21.73 -1.67
C GLU A 52 3.41 -21.38 -0.54
N PHE A 53 2.13 -21.69 -0.75
CA PHE A 53 1.05 -21.51 0.21
C PHE A 53 0.44 -22.85 0.59
#